data_AF-A0A7Y6ZT96-F1
#
_entry.id   AF-A0A7Y6ZT96-F1
#
_cell.length_a   1.000
_cell.length_b   1.000
_cell.length_c   1.000
_cell.angle_alpha   90.00
_cell.angle_beta   90.00
_cell.angle_gamma   90.00
#
_symmetry.space_group_name_H-M   'P 1'
#
loop_
_entity.id
_entity.type
_entity.pdbx_description
1 polymer ?
#
loop_
_entity_poly.entity_id
_entity_poly.type
_entity_poly.pdbx_seq_one_letter_code
_entity_poly.pdbx_strand_id
1 'polypeptide(L)'
;MNWRTVSLLICIVMLSACSNSDWRTASREPAGIAPDPMVTKDAVIEVYEADAFSWRGWFAVHTWLAIKPQNAAEYDVYEVVGWRVNSGNPAVRHYQTPTPDRYWYGAKPEKVLSITGDKAQRLIPDIVAAIDRYPWANEYTVFPGPNSNTFPAWIGLQVPELELDMPFNAIGAGYADRS
;
A
#
# COMPACT_ATOMS: atom_id res chain seq x y z
N MET A 1 10.13 22.24 59.53
CA MET A 1 9.84 22.83 58.20
C MET A 1 10.93 22.33 57.24
N ASN A 2 10.68 21.56 56.18
CA ASN A 2 9.57 21.67 55.25
C ASN A 2 9.10 20.32 54.69
N TRP A 3 7.87 19.99 55.03
CA TRP A 3 6.97 19.00 54.41
C TRP A 3 6.49 19.51 53.03
N ARG A 4 7.38 19.75 52.06
CA ARG A 4 6.96 20.27 50.74
C ARG A 4 7.64 19.55 49.57
N THR A 5 7.61 18.22 49.57
CA THR A 5 7.91 17.41 48.38
C THR A 5 7.12 16.10 48.37
N VAL A 6 5.95 16.06 49.03
CA VAL A 6 4.97 14.97 48.89
C VAL A 6 3.82 15.51 48.05
N SER A 7 4.01 15.62 46.73
CA SER A 7 2.95 15.77 45.72
C SER A 7 3.56 15.96 44.33
N LEU A 8 4.31 14.97 43.83
CA LEU A 8 4.55 14.86 42.39
C LEU A 8 4.96 13.42 42.02
N LEU A 9 4.21 12.45 42.51
CA LEU A 9 4.49 11.03 42.26
C LEU A 9 3.19 10.24 42.04
N ILE A 10 2.20 10.89 41.43
CA ILE A 10 0.98 10.25 40.93
C ILE A 10 0.57 11.08 39.71
N CYS A 11 0.95 10.66 38.50
CA CYS A 11 0.24 10.92 37.21
C CYS A 11 1.04 10.60 35.93
N ILE A 12 2.21 9.94 35.96
CA ILE A 12 2.91 9.54 34.71
C ILE A 12 3.30 8.06 34.73
N VAL A 13 2.38 7.18 35.13
CA VAL A 13 2.53 5.75 34.86
C VAL A 13 1.15 5.17 34.61
N MET A 14 0.53 5.52 33.47
CA MET A 14 -0.65 4.81 32.93
C MET A 14 -0.94 5.22 31.47
N LEU A 15 0.08 5.25 30.60
CA LEU A 15 -0.12 5.23 29.14
C LEU A 15 1.04 4.48 28.45
N SER A 16 1.37 3.29 28.94
CA SER A 16 2.10 2.31 28.13
C SER A 16 1.19 1.11 27.93
N ALA A 17 0.07 1.34 27.23
CA ALA A 17 -0.58 0.26 26.52
C ALA A 17 0.37 -0.13 25.38
N CYS A 18 1.29 -1.03 25.66
CA CYS A 18 2.14 -1.66 24.65
C CYS A 18 1.24 -2.44 23.70
N SER A 19 0.74 -1.82 22.64
CA SER A 19 0.31 -2.54 21.44
C SER A 19 1.58 -2.97 20.68
N ASN A 20 2.34 -3.88 21.28
CA ASN A 20 3.41 -4.58 20.59
C ASN A 20 2.74 -5.69 19.77
N SER A 21 1.98 -5.29 18.75
CA SER A 21 1.45 -6.23 17.78
C SER A 21 2.67 -6.90 17.12
N ASP A 22 2.73 -8.23 17.15
CA ASP A 22 3.74 -8.95 16.39
C ASP A 22 3.27 -8.96 14.93
N TRP A 23 4.02 -8.31 14.05
CA TRP A 23 3.72 -8.28 12.61
C TRP A 23 3.58 -9.70 12.02
N ARG A 24 4.21 -10.70 12.65
CA ARG A 24 4.10 -12.11 12.25
C ARG A 24 2.70 -12.65 12.43
N THR A 25 1.99 -12.25 13.49
CA THR A 25 0.63 -12.70 13.81
C THR A 25 -0.44 -11.70 13.37
N ALA A 26 -0.05 -10.52 12.93
CA ALA A 26 -0.98 -9.53 12.43
C ALA A 26 -1.78 -10.03 11.21
N SER A 27 -3.06 -9.65 11.14
CA SER A 27 -4.00 -10.15 10.13
C SER A 27 -3.54 -9.84 8.71
N ARG A 28 -3.80 -10.80 7.82
CA ARG A 28 -3.69 -10.71 6.36
C ARG A 28 -4.97 -11.19 5.68
N GLU A 29 -6.06 -11.27 6.45
CA GLU A 29 -7.37 -11.65 5.93
C GLU A 29 -7.86 -10.62 4.90
N PRO A 30 -8.71 -11.02 3.95
CA PRO A 30 -9.40 -10.08 3.06
C PRO A 30 -10.28 -9.10 3.85
N ALA A 31 -10.36 -7.84 3.41
CA ALA A 31 -11.26 -6.85 4.01
C ALA A 31 -12.69 -6.89 3.41
N GLY A 32 -12.91 -7.62 2.31
CA GLY A 32 -14.20 -7.79 1.66
C GLY A 32 -14.66 -6.56 0.86
N ILE A 33 -13.72 -5.72 0.42
CA ILE A 33 -13.96 -4.47 -0.30
C ILE A 33 -13.84 -4.67 -1.81
N ALA A 34 -12.93 -5.53 -2.27
CA ALA A 34 -12.72 -5.80 -3.69
C ALA A 34 -13.93 -6.54 -4.31
N PRO A 35 -14.31 -6.25 -5.58
CA PRO A 35 -15.30 -7.04 -6.29
C PRO A 35 -14.88 -8.51 -6.37
N ASP A 36 -15.78 -9.43 -6.04
CA ASP A 36 -15.53 -10.87 -6.16
C ASP A 36 -15.28 -11.22 -7.65
N PRO A 37 -14.09 -11.73 -8.02
CA PRO A 37 -13.75 -12.03 -9.40
C PRO A 37 -14.62 -13.15 -10.01
N MET A 38 -15.21 -14.01 -9.17
CA MET A 38 -16.12 -15.07 -9.60
C MET A 38 -17.50 -14.53 -9.98
N VAL A 39 -17.91 -13.39 -9.41
CA VAL A 39 -19.19 -12.74 -9.70
C VAL A 39 -19.01 -11.61 -10.72
N THR A 40 -18.06 -10.70 -10.50
CA THR A 40 -17.77 -9.55 -11.36
C THR A 40 -16.90 -9.96 -12.53
N LYS A 41 -17.49 -10.04 -13.73
CA LYS A 41 -16.78 -10.40 -14.97
C LYS A 41 -16.07 -9.22 -15.62
N ASP A 42 -16.48 -8.00 -15.33
CA ASP A 42 -15.83 -6.80 -15.85
C ASP A 42 -14.37 -6.69 -15.41
N ALA A 43 -13.58 -5.98 -16.21
CA ALA A 43 -12.24 -5.59 -15.79
C ALA A 43 -12.31 -4.66 -14.57
N VAL A 44 -11.31 -4.73 -13.69
CA VAL A 44 -11.22 -3.94 -12.46
C VAL A 44 -9.79 -3.44 -12.28
N ILE A 45 -9.63 -2.17 -11.90
CA ILE A 45 -8.39 -1.58 -11.43
C ILE A 45 -8.68 -0.97 -10.06
N GLU A 46 -7.90 -1.33 -9.06
CA GLU A 46 -7.99 -0.78 -7.72
C GLU A 46 -6.63 -0.36 -7.20
N VAL A 47 -6.58 0.79 -6.54
CA VAL A 47 -5.42 1.23 -5.76
C VAL A 47 -5.86 1.31 -4.31
N TYR A 48 -5.08 0.72 -3.43
CA TYR A 48 -5.36 0.62 -2.02
C TYR A 48 -4.32 1.38 -1.20
N GLU A 49 -4.72 1.80 -0.01
CA GLU A 49 -3.83 2.26 1.04
C GLU A 49 -4.18 1.59 2.36
N ALA A 50 -3.20 1.45 3.26
CA ALA A 50 -3.43 1.05 4.64
C ALA A 50 -2.33 1.63 5.53
N ASP A 51 -2.65 1.87 6.81
CA ASP A 51 -1.67 2.31 7.79
C ASP A 51 -0.45 1.39 7.78
N ALA A 52 0.74 1.98 7.64
CA ALA A 52 1.94 1.17 7.68
C ALA A 52 2.27 0.79 9.13
N PHE A 53 2.54 -0.49 9.33
CA PHE A 53 2.76 -1.04 10.66
C PHE A 53 3.88 -0.31 11.44
N SER A 54 3.52 0.16 12.64
CA SER A 54 4.22 0.75 13.81
C SER A 54 5.77 0.89 13.88
N TRP A 55 6.59 0.14 13.14
CA TRP A 55 8.06 0.16 13.28
C TRP A 55 8.77 1.24 12.45
N ARG A 56 8.05 1.98 11.60
CA ARG A 56 8.60 3.07 10.78
C ARG A 56 7.77 4.33 10.92
N GLY A 57 7.73 4.94 12.12
CA GLY A 57 6.89 6.08 12.51
C GLY A 57 6.90 7.37 11.65
N TRP A 58 7.41 7.31 10.42
CA TRP A 58 7.36 8.32 9.36
C TRP A 58 6.67 7.83 8.07
N PHE A 59 6.42 6.53 7.94
CA PHE A 59 5.71 5.90 6.82
C PHE A 59 4.23 5.87 7.23
N ALA A 60 3.43 6.85 6.82
CA ALA A 60 2.05 6.94 7.29
C ALA A 60 1.19 5.82 6.70
N VAL A 61 1.29 5.60 5.38
CA VAL A 61 0.54 4.57 4.66
C VAL A 61 1.43 3.77 3.71
N HIS A 62 1.00 2.55 3.41
CA HIS A 62 1.51 1.70 2.34
C HIS A 62 0.45 1.58 1.24
N THR A 63 0.81 1.91 0.01
CA THR A 63 -0.08 1.77 -1.15
C THR A 63 0.30 0.63 -2.08
N TRP A 64 -0.69 0.02 -2.73
CA TRP A 64 -0.50 -1.01 -3.76
C TRP A 64 -1.57 -0.96 -4.84
N LEU A 65 -1.27 -1.59 -5.98
CA LEU A 65 -2.12 -1.68 -7.16
C LEU A 65 -2.65 -3.11 -7.33
N ALA A 66 -3.91 -3.25 -7.68
CA ALA A 66 -4.51 -4.51 -8.09
C ALA A 66 -5.23 -4.32 -9.43
N ILE A 67 -4.97 -5.21 -10.39
CA ILE A 67 -5.64 -5.23 -11.69
C ILE A 67 -6.27 -6.60 -11.92
N LYS A 68 -7.48 -6.61 -12.47
CA LYS A 68 -8.18 -7.83 -12.89
C LYS A 68 -8.67 -7.62 -14.32
N PRO A 69 -8.09 -8.31 -15.30
CA PRO A 69 -8.63 -8.33 -16.65
C PRO A 69 -10.08 -8.86 -16.68
N GLN A 70 -10.83 -8.54 -17.74
CA GLN A 70 -12.17 -9.08 -17.92
C GLN A 70 -12.14 -10.62 -17.88
N ASN A 71 -13.11 -11.21 -17.18
CA ASN A 71 -13.27 -12.65 -16.95
C ASN A 71 -12.15 -13.33 -16.15
N ALA A 72 -11.12 -12.61 -15.67
CA ALA A 72 -10.08 -13.20 -14.84
C ALA A 72 -10.64 -13.66 -13.48
N ALA A 73 -10.15 -14.81 -13.00
CA ALA A 73 -10.54 -15.42 -11.74
C ALA A 73 -9.81 -14.85 -10.52
N GLU A 74 -8.73 -14.11 -10.74
CA GLU A 74 -7.88 -13.50 -9.72
C GLU A 74 -7.42 -12.11 -10.18
N TYR A 75 -7.01 -11.30 -9.21
CA TYR A 75 -6.32 -10.05 -9.43
C TYR A 75 -4.82 -10.30 -9.49
N ASP A 76 -4.13 -9.63 -10.41
CA ASP A 76 -2.70 -9.39 -10.35
C ASP A 76 -2.45 -8.21 -9.40
N VAL A 77 -1.72 -8.46 -8.31
CA VAL A 77 -1.39 -7.46 -7.30
C VAL A 77 0.09 -7.10 -7.42
N TYR A 78 0.36 -5.80 -7.45
CA TYR A 78 1.69 -5.22 -7.53
C TYR A 78 1.91 -4.28 -6.36
N GLU A 79 2.98 -4.51 -5.62
CA GLU A 79 3.39 -3.69 -4.49
C GLU A 79 4.91 -3.60 -4.39
N VAL A 80 5.42 -2.51 -3.82
CA VAL A 80 6.86 -2.34 -3.60
C VAL A 80 7.18 -2.54 -2.11
N VAL A 81 8.09 -3.47 -1.81
CA VAL A 81 8.43 -3.83 -0.43
C VAL A 81 9.94 -3.97 -0.23
N GLY A 82 10.47 -3.29 0.79
CA GLY A 82 11.92 -3.15 0.97
C GLY A 82 12.66 -4.40 1.48
N TRP A 83 11.99 -5.31 2.18
CA TRP A 83 12.67 -6.48 2.77
C TRP A 83 13.15 -7.52 1.73
N ARG A 84 12.67 -7.43 0.48
CA ARG A 84 13.08 -8.29 -0.62
C ARG A 84 14.47 -7.92 -1.17
N VAL A 85 14.77 -6.62 -1.17
CA VAL A 85 16.00 -6.04 -1.76
C VAL A 85 17.24 -6.57 -1.05
N ASN A 86 17.21 -6.66 0.29
CA ASN A 86 18.33 -7.20 1.08
C ASN A 86 18.66 -8.67 0.76
N SER A 87 17.71 -9.41 0.19
CA SER A 87 17.88 -10.79 -0.25
C SER A 87 18.14 -10.91 -1.75
N GLY A 88 18.52 -9.81 -2.43
CA GLY A 88 18.83 -9.77 -3.86
C GLY A 88 17.62 -9.91 -4.79
N ASN A 89 16.39 -9.79 -4.25
CA ASN A 89 15.16 -9.85 -5.05
C ASN A 89 14.67 -8.43 -5.39
N PRO A 90 13.92 -8.26 -6.51
CA PRO A 90 13.29 -6.99 -6.83
C PRO A 90 12.39 -6.48 -5.68
N ALA A 91 12.39 -5.16 -5.51
CA ALA A 91 11.52 -4.45 -4.57
C ALA A 91 10.05 -4.60 -4.98
N VAL A 92 9.77 -4.59 -6.29
CA VAL A 92 8.44 -4.90 -6.84
C VAL A 92 8.14 -6.37 -6.58
N ARG A 93 7.04 -6.60 -5.88
CA ARG A 93 6.42 -7.90 -5.64
C ARG A 93 5.16 -7.99 -6.48
N HIS A 94 5.05 -9.07 -7.24
CA HIS A 94 3.86 -9.45 -8.00
C HIS A 94 3.34 -10.79 -7.51
N TYR A 95 2.02 -10.92 -7.39
CA TYR A 95 1.34 -12.18 -7.07
C TYR A 95 -0.13 -12.12 -7.51
N GLN A 96 -0.75 -13.30 -7.65
CA GLN A 96 -2.16 -13.43 -7.97
C GLN A 96 -2.98 -13.83 -6.74
N THR A 97 -4.20 -13.31 -6.63
CA THR A 97 -5.14 -13.62 -5.53
C THR A 97 -6.57 -13.24 -5.90
N PRO A 98 -7.60 -13.97 -5.43
CA PRO A 98 -8.98 -13.51 -5.57
C PRO A 98 -9.31 -12.34 -4.64
N THR A 99 -8.45 -12.08 -3.65
CA THR A 99 -8.64 -11.09 -2.57
C THR A 99 -7.46 -10.12 -2.51
N PRO A 100 -7.49 -9.01 -3.28
CA PRO A 100 -6.39 -8.04 -3.35
C PRO A 100 -6.37 -7.04 -2.20
N ASP A 101 -7.44 -6.97 -1.42
CA ASP A 101 -7.74 -6.02 -0.35
C ASP A 101 -7.43 -6.60 1.04
N ARG A 102 -6.32 -7.31 1.16
CA ARG A 102 -5.93 -7.93 2.43
C ARG A 102 -5.50 -6.87 3.44
N TYR A 103 -5.72 -7.14 4.72
CA TYR A 103 -5.16 -6.34 5.79
C TYR A 103 -3.65 -6.23 5.64
N TRP A 104 -3.13 -5.00 5.69
CA TRP A 104 -1.71 -4.74 5.68
C TRP A 104 -1.15 -4.86 7.10
N TYR A 105 -0.70 -6.05 7.46
CA TYR A 105 -0.18 -6.34 8.80
C TYR A 105 -1.12 -5.86 9.91
N GLY A 106 -2.41 -6.18 9.78
CA GLY A 106 -3.45 -5.81 10.74
C GLY A 106 -4.08 -4.43 10.53
N ALA A 107 -3.58 -3.60 9.61
CA ALA A 107 -4.28 -2.39 9.17
C ALA A 107 -5.30 -2.72 8.08
N LYS A 108 -6.54 -2.27 8.23
CA LYS A 108 -7.57 -2.47 7.22
C LYS A 108 -7.30 -1.53 6.03
N PRO A 109 -7.35 -2.01 4.78
CA PRO A 109 -7.20 -1.14 3.62
C PRO A 109 -8.40 -0.24 3.38
N GLU A 110 -8.11 0.89 2.73
CA GLU A 110 -9.06 1.79 2.09
C GLU A 110 -8.78 1.87 0.59
N LYS A 111 -9.79 2.19 -0.21
CA LYS A 111 -9.64 2.37 -1.66
C LYS A 111 -9.26 3.82 -1.95
N VAL A 112 -8.10 4.00 -2.58
CA VAL A 112 -7.68 5.26 -3.17
C VAL A 112 -8.35 5.46 -4.53
N LEU A 113 -8.45 4.39 -5.32
CA LEU A 113 -9.06 4.41 -6.65
C LEU A 113 -9.79 3.09 -6.93
N SER A 114 -10.91 3.16 -7.64
CA SER A 114 -11.61 1.99 -8.18
C SER A 114 -12.21 2.33 -9.54
N ILE A 115 -11.78 1.60 -10.57
CA ILE A 115 -12.30 1.70 -11.94
C ILE A 115 -12.74 0.30 -12.37
N THR A 116 -13.92 0.20 -12.96
CA THR A 116 -14.47 -1.05 -13.48
C THR A 116 -14.96 -0.92 -14.92
N GLY A 117 -15.22 -2.05 -15.57
CA GLY A 117 -15.82 -2.09 -16.91
C GLY A 117 -14.87 -1.65 -18.02
N ASP A 118 -15.42 -1.06 -19.08
CA ASP A 118 -14.70 -0.73 -20.30
C ASP A 118 -13.52 0.24 -20.07
N LYS A 119 -13.66 1.19 -19.13
CA LYS A 119 -12.55 2.09 -18.74
C LYS A 119 -11.39 1.27 -18.18
N ALA A 120 -11.64 0.33 -17.28
CA ALA A 120 -10.60 -0.54 -16.74
C ALA A 120 -9.97 -1.42 -17.83
N GLN A 121 -10.79 -2.07 -18.65
CA GLN A 121 -10.32 -2.96 -19.72
C GLN A 121 -9.37 -2.25 -20.70
N ARG A 122 -9.67 -0.99 -21.02
CA ARG A 122 -8.84 -0.16 -21.89
C ARG A 122 -7.54 0.30 -21.25
N LEU A 123 -7.55 0.62 -19.95
CA LEU A 123 -6.38 1.17 -19.25
C LEU A 123 -5.38 0.09 -18.79
N ILE A 124 -5.83 -1.15 -18.56
CA ILE A 124 -4.97 -2.24 -18.06
C ILE A 124 -3.70 -2.45 -18.91
N PRO A 125 -3.75 -2.51 -20.27
CA PRO A 125 -2.54 -2.66 -21.08
C PRO A 125 -1.50 -1.56 -20.85
N ASP A 126 -1.93 -0.30 -20.73
CA ASP A 126 -1.04 0.84 -20.49
C ASP A 126 -0.44 0.79 -19.09
N ILE A 127 -1.22 0.36 -18.09
CA ILE A 127 -0.74 0.12 -16.73
C ILE A 127 0.31 -0.99 -16.71
N VAL A 128 0.07 -2.13 -17.39
CA VAL A 128 1.05 -3.22 -17.46
C VAL A 128 2.33 -2.76 -18.14
N ALA A 129 2.21 -2.07 -19.28
CA ALA A 129 3.36 -1.51 -19.98
C ALA A 129 4.10 -0.49 -19.13
N ALA A 130 3.39 0.24 -18.27
CA ALA A 130 4.02 1.06 -17.26
C ALA A 130 4.79 0.13 -16.29
N ILE A 131 4.15 -0.78 -15.56
CA ILE A 131 4.83 -1.65 -14.56
C ILE A 131 6.17 -2.20 -15.06
N ASP A 132 6.23 -2.66 -16.32
CA ASP A 132 7.45 -3.17 -16.97
C ASP A 132 8.60 -2.15 -17.12
N ARG A 133 8.27 -0.86 -17.23
CA ARG A 133 9.22 0.27 -17.33
C ARG A 133 9.54 0.93 -15.99
N TYR A 134 9.02 0.43 -14.86
CA TYR A 134 9.25 1.05 -13.56
C TYR A 134 10.75 1.13 -13.23
N PRO A 135 11.35 2.35 -13.14
CA PRO A 135 12.80 2.51 -13.15
C PRO A 135 13.47 2.02 -11.86
N TRP A 136 12.70 1.94 -10.77
CA TRP A 136 13.20 1.60 -9.43
C TRP A 136 12.82 0.19 -8.99
N ALA A 137 12.66 -0.74 -9.93
CA ALA A 137 12.19 -2.10 -9.63
C ALA A 137 13.04 -2.86 -8.60
N ASN A 138 14.31 -2.51 -8.46
CA ASN A 138 15.27 -3.12 -7.53
C ASN A 138 15.70 -2.21 -6.37
N GLU A 139 15.08 -1.04 -6.23
CA GLU A 139 15.48 -0.03 -5.25
C GLU A 139 14.38 0.19 -4.22
N TYR A 140 14.78 0.46 -2.97
CA TYR A 140 13.85 0.83 -1.91
C TYR A 140 14.54 1.73 -0.88
N THR A 141 13.96 2.92 -0.66
CA THR A 141 14.35 3.85 0.39
C THR A 141 13.09 4.42 1.03
N VAL A 142 12.93 4.26 2.35
CA VAL A 142 11.71 4.67 3.08
C VAL A 142 11.33 6.13 2.80
N PHE A 143 12.29 7.05 2.89
CA PHE A 143 12.14 8.46 2.57
C PHE A 143 13.50 9.04 2.13
N PRO A 144 13.58 9.86 1.05
CA PRO A 144 12.46 10.41 0.27
C PRO A 144 11.83 9.47 -0.76
N GLY A 145 12.39 8.27 -0.97
CA GLY A 145 11.96 7.33 -2.01
C GLY A 145 13.17 6.81 -2.80
N PRO A 146 12.96 5.85 -3.73
CA PRO A 146 11.68 5.27 -4.13
C PRO A 146 11.14 4.29 -3.08
N ASN A 147 9.83 4.28 -2.83
CA ASN A 147 9.15 3.41 -1.85
C ASN A 147 7.81 2.88 -2.39
N SER A 148 6.94 2.32 -1.53
CA SER A 148 5.66 1.79 -1.98
C SER A 148 4.66 2.83 -2.47
N ASN A 149 4.78 4.09 -2.03
CA ASN A 149 3.95 5.21 -2.49
C ASN A 149 4.46 5.76 -3.83
N THR A 150 5.76 5.66 -4.09
CA THR A 150 6.35 6.03 -5.38
C THR A 150 5.78 5.19 -6.53
N PHE A 151 5.47 3.92 -6.30
CA PHE A 151 5.06 3.01 -7.35
C PHE A 151 3.67 3.33 -7.94
N PRO A 152 2.56 3.41 -7.17
CA PRO A 152 1.28 3.85 -7.73
C PRO A 152 1.32 5.29 -8.27
N ALA A 153 2.06 6.20 -7.61
CA ALA A 153 2.25 7.55 -8.13
C ALA A 153 2.87 7.56 -9.54
N TRP A 154 3.90 6.74 -9.74
CA TRP A 154 4.53 6.56 -11.05
C TRP A 154 3.56 5.98 -12.08
N ILE A 155 2.72 5.01 -11.72
CA ILE A 155 1.65 4.51 -12.60
C ILE A 155 0.68 5.63 -13.00
N GLY A 156 0.25 6.46 -12.05
CA GLY A 156 -0.62 7.61 -12.30
C GLY A 156 0.00 8.64 -13.25
N LEU A 157 1.32 8.88 -13.14
CA LEU A 157 2.05 9.75 -14.07
C LEU A 157 2.16 9.15 -15.48
N GLN A 158 2.38 7.85 -15.60
CA GLN A 158 2.51 7.17 -16.90
C GLN A 158 1.16 6.93 -17.59
N VAL A 159 0.08 6.84 -16.83
CA VAL A 159 -1.28 6.62 -17.33
C VAL A 159 -2.20 7.72 -16.79
N PRO A 160 -2.13 8.97 -17.31
CA PRO A 160 -2.90 10.09 -16.75
C PRO A 160 -4.42 9.88 -16.76
N GLU A 161 -4.94 9.08 -17.68
CA GLU A 161 -6.37 8.71 -17.77
C GLU A 161 -6.86 7.87 -16.57
N LEU A 162 -5.93 7.34 -15.77
CA LEU A 162 -6.22 6.69 -14.50
C LEU A 162 -6.79 7.69 -13.49
N GLU A 163 -6.41 8.98 -13.60
CA GLU A 163 -6.83 10.06 -12.69
C GLU A 163 -6.54 9.72 -11.22
N LEU A 164 -5.43 9.02 -10.97
CA LEU A 164 -5.03 8.62 -9.64
C LEU A 164 -4.56 9.84 -8.84
N ASP A 165 -5.33 10.20 -7.82
CA ASP A 165 -4.96 11.19 -6.82
C ASP A 165 -4.36 10.48 -5.60
N MET A 166 -3.07 10.70 -5.34
CA MET A 166 -2.39 10.03 -4.24
C MET A 166 -2.73 10.70 -2.91
N PRO A 167 -3.00 9.92 -1.85
CA PRO A 167 -3.28 10.46 -0.52
C PRO A 167 -2.18 11.42 -0.04
N PHE A 168 -2.55 12.52 0.61
CA PHE A 168 -1.57 13.51 1.12
C PHE A 168 -0.56 12.92 2.12
N ASN A 169 -0.95 11.86 2.82
CA ASN A 169 -0.12 11.12 3.76
C ASN A 169 0.73 10.01 3.08
N ALA A 170 0.63 9.81 1.76
CA ALA A 170 1.44 8.87 0.99
C ALA A 170 2.88 9.40 0.79
N ILE A 171 3.61 9.53 1.90
CA ILE A 171 4.96 10.10 1.94
C ILE A 171 5.91 9.34 1.00
N GLY A 172 6.59 10.09 0.12
CA GLY A 172 7.49 9.58 -0.91
C GLY A 172 6.84 9.32 -2.28
N ALA A 173 5.53 9.52 -2.44
CA ALA A 173 4.86 9.50 -3.75
C ALA A 173 5.53 10.45 -4.76
N GLY A 174 5.84 11.69 -4.35
CA GLY A 174 6.51 12.68 -5.19
C GLY A 174 7.95 12.35 -5.60
N TYR A 175 8.50 11.20 -5.20
CA TYR A 175 9.74 10.71 -5.81
C TYR A 175 9.55 10.33 -7.28
N ALA A 176 8.31 9.97 -7.67
CA ALA A 176 7.97 9.57 -9.03
C ALA A 176 8.21 10.69 -10.06
N ASP A 177 8.14 11.96 -9.67
CA ASP A 177 8.41 13.12 -10.53
C ASP A 177 9.87 13.23 -10.99
N ARG A 178 10.77 12.36 -10.49
CA ARG A 178 12.19 12.32 -10.85
C ARG A 178 12.51 11.32 -11.97
N SER A 179 11.50 10.62 -12.50
CA SER A 179 11.67 9.64 -13.60
C SER A 179 12.02 10.27 -14.93
#